data_AF-E4YY08-F1
#
_entry.id   AF-E4YY08-F1
#
_cell.length_a   1.000
_cell.length_b   1.000
_cell.length_c   1.000
_cell.angle_alpha   90.00
_cell.angle_beta   90.00
_cell.angle_gamma   90.00
#
_symmetry.space_group_name_H-M   'P 1'
#
loop_
_entity.id
_entity.type
_entity.pdbx_description
1 polymer ?
#
loop_
_entity_poly.entity_id
_entity_poly.type
_entity_poly.pdbx_seq_one_letter_code
_entity_poly.pdbx_strand_id
1 'polypeptide(L)'
;MLFEWNFLFFTAAAPGLLADYECENQEISDQCFAECRLDYLNCRAECDSSLCDSQCLENFQICESSCPCSVDCPSGCKDCPDHPLCHSQSTTEATTTELVPIEPNEVKILVIMPDLRESYLTSGDGETVTPAKISAPRWDFTAYSRFAVVEGKLHVFGGWSDNKKVLIQFFFNFIFKIARLEGCTLVELSASQILRQL
;
A
#
# COMPACT_ATOMS: atom_id res chain seq x y z
N MET A 1 6.28 53.25 -18.49
CA MET A 1 5.64 52.61 -17.33
C MET A 1 5.57 51.12 -17.58
N LEU A 2 6.61 50.38 -17.17
CA LEU A 2 6.56 48.94 -16.92
C LEU A 2 7.52 48.70 -15.73
N PHE A 3 6.98 48.13 -14.67
CA PHE A 3 7.62 47.97 -13.36
C PHE A 3 8.67 46.85 -13.40
N GLU A 4 9.89 47.18 -12.99
CA GLU A 4 10.86 46.21 -12.52
C GLU A 4 10.51 45.79 -11.09
N TRP A 5 10.50 44.48 -10.83
CA TRP A 5 10.57 43.95 -9.47
C TRP A 5 11.74 42.99 -9.37
N ASN A 6 12.85 43.57 -8.91
CA ASN A 6 14.00 42.88 -8.38
C ASN A 6 13.62 42.32 -6.99
N PHE A 7 13.57 41.00 -6.85
CA PHE A 7 13.61 40.35 -5.54
C PHE A 7 14.76 39.34 -5.53
N LEU A 8 15.92 39.85 -5.10
CA LEU A 8 16.98 39.03 -4.55
C LEU A 8 16.54 38.50 -3.18
N PHE A 9 16.14 37.24 -3.12
CA PHE A 9 16.28 36.45 -1.89
C PHE A 9 17.39 35.43 -2.12
N PHE A 10 18.59 35.77 -1.65
CA PHE A 10 19.61 34.79 -1.33
C PHE A 10 19.14 34.02 -0.09
N THR A 11 18.77 32.75 -0.26
CA THR A 11 19.03 31.74 0.76
C THR A 11 19.72 30.57 0.08
N ALA A 12 20.92 30.26 0.56
CA ALA A 12 21.77 29.23 0.03
C ALA A 12 21.13 27.85 0.27
N ALA A 13 20.63 27.23 -0.80
CA ALA A 13 20.53 25.78 -0.83
C ALA A 13 21.95 25.25 -1.13
N ALA A 14 22.56 24.63 -0.13
CA ALA A 14 23.82 23.92 -0.31
C ALA A 14 23.62 22.84 -1.39
N PRO A 15 24.37 22.86 -2.51
CA PRO A 15 24.44 21.74 -3.41
C PRO A 15 25.40 20.72 -2.80
N GLY A 16 24.87 19.68 -2.18
CA GLY A 16 25.67 18.61 -1.61
C GLY A 16 24.83 17.39 -1.25
N LEU A 17 25.09 16.29 -1.96
CA LEU A 17 24.65 14.91 -1.72
C LEU A 17 23.20 14.54 -2.06
N LEU A 18 22.88 14.57 -3.35
CA LEU A 18 22.21 13.41 -3.95
C LEU A 18 23.28 12.63 -4.71
N ALA A 19 24.11 11.89 -3.98
CA ALA A 19 24.62 10.66 -4.55
C ALA A 19 23.46 9.67 -4.43
N ASP A 20 23.09 9.00 -5.51
CA ASP A 20 22.27 7.80 -5.46
C ASP A 20 22.90 6.86 -4.45
N TYR A 21 22.40 6.89 -3.23
CA TYR A 21 22.68 5.90 -2.24
C TYR A 21 21.68 4.77 -2.49
N GLU A 22 21.93 4.04 -3.57
CA GLU A 22 21.20 2.82 -3.85
C GLU A 22 21.72 1.79 -2.84
N CYS A 23 20.93 1.52 -1.80
CA CYS A 23 21.28 0.52 -0.83
C CYS A 23 21.19 -0.86 -1.49
N GLU A 24 22.29 -1.61 -1.52
CA GLU A 24 22.40 -2.92 -2.18
C GLU A 24 21.39 -3.96 -1.63
N ASN A 25 20.84 -3.73 -0.43
CA ASN A 25 19.93 -4.62 0.27
C ASN A 25 18.46 -4.14 0.25
N GLN A 26 18.02 -3.47 -0.82
CA GLN A 26 16.66 -2.90 -0.92
C GLN A 26 15.54 -3.94 -0.70
N GLU A 27 15.67 -5.15 -1.28
CA GLU A 27 14.66 -6.21 -1.12
C GLU A 27 14.54 -6.71 0.34
N ILE A 28 15.67 -6.80 1.04
CA ILE A 28 15.71 -7.19 2.46
C ILE A 28 15.13 -6.07 3.33
N SER A 29 15.40 -4.82 2.96
CA SER A 29 14.82 -3.64 3.59
C SER A 29 13.30 -3.65 3.49
N ASP A 30 12.77 -3.87 2.27
CA ASP A 30 11.33 -3.93 2.01
C ASP A 30 10.65 -5.07 2.80
N GLN A 31 11.30 -6.24 2.88
CA GLN A 31 10.83 -7.34 3.71
C GLN A 31 10.79 -6.95 5.20
N CYS A 32 11.85 -6.33 5.70
CA CYS A 32 11.93 -5.89 7.09
C CYS A 32 10.82 -4.90 7.45
N PHE A 33 10.59 -3.89 6.60
CA PHE A 33 9.51 -2.91 6.80
C PHE A 33 8.13 -3.56 6.76
N ALA A 34 7.91 -4.54 5.88
CA ALA A 34 6.66 -5.29 5.83
C ALA A 34 6.42 -6.07 7.13
N GLU A 35 7.44 -6.75 7.66
CA GLU A 35 7.38 -7.47 8.93
C GLU A 35 7.09 -6.53 10.11
N CYS A 36 7.83 -5.42 10.23
CA CYS A 36 7.58 -4.40 11.26
C CYS A 36 6.12 -3.89 11.23
N ARG A 37 5.58 -3.68 10.03
CA ARG A 37 4.20 -3.22 9.86
C ARG A 37 3.18 -4.27 10.27
N LEU A 38 3.44 -5.55 10.00
CA LEU A 38 2.57 -6.65 10.44
C LEU A 38 2.56 -6.75 11.97
N ASP A 39 3.72 -6.65 12.61
CA ASP A 39 3.84 -6.68 14.07
C ASP A 39 3.10 -5.51 14.74
N TYR A 40 3.21 -4.31 14.17
CA TYR A 40 2.44 -3.15 14.62
C TYR A 40 0.93 -3.38 14.56
N LEU A 41 0.43 -3.96 13.45
CA LEU A 41 -0.99 -4.25 13.29
C LEU A 41 -1.47 -5.31 14.29
N ASN A 42 -0.68 -6.35 14.52
CA ASN A 42 -0.98 -7.38 15.51
C ASN A 42 -1.00 -6.82 16.93
N CYS A 43 0.04 -6.05 17.30
CA CYS A 43 0.14 -5.38 18.60
C CYS A 43 -1.10 -4.51 18.87
N ARG A 44 -1.52 -3.71 17.88
CA ARG A 44 -2.71 -2.87 18.00
C ARG A 44 -4.03 -3.61 18.02
N ALA A 45 -4.12 -4.77 17.37
CA ALA A 45 -5.33 -5.58 17.39
C ALA A 45 -5.64 -6.13 18.79
N GLU A 46 -4.61 -6.33 19.62
CA GLU A 46 -4.71 -6.85 20.98
C GLU A 46 -4.74 -5.74 22.07
N CYS A 47 -4.53 -4.48 21.70
CA CYS A 47 -4.49 -3.36 22.64
C CYS A 47 -5.88 -2.89 23.12
N ASP A 48 -5.99 -2.62 24.42
CA ASP A 48 -7.20 -2.13 25.09
C ASP A 48 -7.03 -0.75 25.76
N SER A 49 -5.84 -0.16 25.69
CA SER A 49 -5.50 1.10 26.36
C SER A 49 -4.63 2.01 25.50
N SER A 50 -4.73 3.32 25.74
CA SER A 50 -3.91 4.33 25.05
C SER A 50 -2.41 4.17 25.34
N LEU A 51 -2.05 3.59 26.49
CA LEU A 51 -0.67 3.26 26.83
C LEU A 51 -0.15 2.13 25.94
N CYS A 52 -0.95 1.09 25.73
CA CYS A 52 -0.64 -0.01 24.83
C CYS A 52 -0.44 0.49 23.39
N ASP A 53 -1.34 1.34 22.88
CA ASP A 53 -1.19 1.97 21.55
C ASP A 53 0.14 2.72 21.40
N SER A 54 0.54 3.49 22.43
CA SER A 54 1.80 4.24 22.40
C SER A 54 3.03 3.31 22.39
N GLN A 55 2.99 2.19 23.10
CA GLN A 55 4.06 1.19 23.10
C GLN A 55 4.17 0.47 21.76
N CYS A 56 3.04 0.12 21.12
CA CYS A 56 3.07 -0.47 19.78
C CYS A 56 3.70 0.49 18.76
N LEU A 57 3.41 1.79 18.85
CA LEU A 57 4.00 2.79 17.97
C LEU A 57 5.50 2.96 18.20
N GLU A 58 5.95 2.97 19.46
CA GLU A 58 7.37 3.02 19.82
C GLU A 58 8.12 1.81 19.27
N ASN A 59 7.58 0.60 19.49
CA ASN A 59 8.16 -0.64 18.97
C ASN A 59 8.23 -0.65 17.43
N PHE A 60 7.20 -0.14 16.76
CA PHE A 60 7.19 -0.02 15.31
C PHE A 60 8.31 0.90 14.81
N GLN A 61 8.48 2.07 15.43
CA GLN A 61 9.52 3.03 15.06
C GLN A 61 10.93 2.45 15.26
N ILE A 62 11.15 1.73 16.37
CA ILE A 62 12.43 1.06 16.66
C ILE A 62 12.69 -0.05 15.64
N CYS A 63 11.66 -0.80 15.26
CA CYS A 63 11.78 -1.84 14.24
C CYS A 63 12.17 -1.24 12.89
N GLU A 64 11.44 -0.21 12.42
CA GLU A 64 11.76 0.47 11.16
C GLU A 64 13.16 1.10 11.18
N SER A 65 13.60 1.67 12.31
CA SER A 65 14.92 2.30 12.40
C SER A 65 16.06 1.27 12.34
N SER A 66 15.83 0.08 12.89
CA SER A 66 16.80 -1.02 12.97
C SER A 66 16.91 -1.84 11.67
N CYS A 67 15.97 -1.67 10.73
CA CYS A 67 16.00 -2.36 9.45
C CYS A 67 17.23 -1.99 8.60
N PRO A 68 17.75 -2.92 7.78
CA PRO A 68 18.75 -2.60 6.77
C PRO A 68 18.27 -1.47 5.84
N CYS A 69 19.16 -0.57 5.45
CA CYS A 69 18.87 0.62 4.63
C CYS A 69 18.00 1.67 5.35
N SER A 70 17.95 1.63 6.68
CA SER A 70 17.28 2.62 7.52
C SER A 70 18.30 3.48 8.29
N VAL A 71 17.80 4.29 9.22
CA VAL A 71 18.61 5.30 9.94
C VAL A 71 19.70 4.69 10.82
N ASP A 72 19.47 3.52 11.42
CA ASP A 72 20.48 2.86 12.26
C ASP A 72 21.47 2.02 11.42
N CYS A 73 21.05 1.61 10.22
CA CYS A 73 21.81 0.74 9.32
C CYS A 73 21.78 1.27 7.87
N PRO A 74 22.42 2.42 7.58
CA PRO A 74 22.32 3.06 6.27
C PRO A 74 22.89 2.16 5.17
N SER A 75 24.03 1.48 5.37
CA SER A 75 24.61 0.54 4.37
C SER A 75 24.04 -0.86 4.38
N GLY A 76 22.78 -0.99 4.81
CA GLY A 76 22.10 -2.27 4.82
C GLY A 76 22.85 -3.28 5.69
N CYS A 77 22.95 -4.51 5.19
CA CYS A 77 23.55 -5.61 5.94
C CYS A 77 25.06 -5.47 6.16
N LYS A 78 25.74 -4.54 5.48
CA LYS A 78 27.18 -4.29 5.66
C LYS A 78 27.48 -3.67 7.02
N ASP A 79 26.63 -2.76 7.47
CA ASP A 79 26.75 -2.07 8.76
C ASP A 79 25.84 -2.69 9.84
N CYS A 80 25.03 -3.68 9.46
CA CYS A 80 24.02 -4.33 10.29
C CYS A 80 24.17 -5.88 10.27
N PRO A 81 25.37 -6.44 10.51
CA PRO A 81 25.59 -7.87 10.38
C PRO A 81 24.72 -8.67 11.36
N ASP A 82 24.48 -8.14 12.56
CA ASP A 82 23.72 -8.80 13.63
C ASP A 82 22.19 -8.82 13.38
N HIS A 83 21.70 -8.15 12.32
CA HIS A 83 20.28 -8.17 12.01
C HIS A 83 19.86 -9.58 11.53
N PRO A 84 18.78 -10.17 12.09
CA PRO A 84 18.38 -11.55 11.78
C PRO A 84 18.23 -11.85 10.28
N LEU A 85 17.71 -10.89 9.52
CA LEU A 85 17.53 -11.02 8.07
C LEU A 85 18.86 -11.06 7.29
N CYS A 86 19.91 -10.42 7.80
CA CYS A 86 21.23 -10.39 7.17
C CYS A 86 22.00 -11.71 7.33
N HIS A 87 21.71 -12.47 8.39
CA HIS A 87 22.28 -13.81 8.60
C HIS A 87 21.66 -14.89 7.71
N SER A 88 20.41 -14.70 7.26
CA SER A 88 19.71 -15.68 6.41
C SER A 88 20.37 -15.88 5.04
N GLN A 89 21.28 -14.99 4.63
CA GLN A 89 21.95 -15.06 3.32
C GLN A 89 23.33 -15.74 3.32
N SER A 90 23.87 -16.16 4.47
CA SER A 90 25.20 -16.79 4.52
C SER A 90 25.18 -18.34 4.41
N THR A 91 24.00 -18.95 4.46
CA THR A 91 23.83 -20.42 4.25
C THR A 91 22.53 -20.71 3.52
N THR A 92 22.54 -20.52 2.20
CA THR A 92 21.52 -21.11 1.34
C THR A 92 22.24 -21.88 0.25
N GLU A 93 22.47 -23.16 0.50
CA GLU A 93 22.53 -24.16 -0.57
C GLU A 93 21.36 -23.88 -1.52
N ALA A 94 21.69 -23.73 -2.79
CA ALA A 94 20.74 -23.61 -3.88
C ALA A 94 19.79 -24.82 -3.89
N THR A 95 18.71 -24.75 -3.11
CA THR A 95 17.47 -25.39 -3.50
C THR A 95 16.86 -24.48 -4.54
N THR A 96 17.34 -24.64 -5.78
CA THR A 96 16.73 -24.09 -6.99
C THR A 96 15.32 -24.65 -7.10
N THR A 97 14.37 -24.05 -6.40
CA THR A 97 13.04 -23.90 -6.98
C THR A 97 13.25 -22.86 -8.06
N GLU A 98 13.21 -23.31 -9.30
CA GLU A 98 13.32 -22.50 -10.51
C GLU A 98 12.22 -21.43 -10.49
N LEU A 99 12.50 -20.30 -9.82
CA LEU A 99 11.75 -19.07 -9.97
C LEU A 99 12.10 -18.58 -11.36
N VAL A 100 11.35 -19.07 -12.35
CA VAL A 100 11.33 -18.49 -13.68
C VAL A 100 11.13 -16.98 -13.48
N PRO A 101 12.06 -16.11 -13.93
CA PRO A 101 11.86 -14.68 -13.89
C PRO A 101 10.51 -14.39 -14.56
N ILE A 102 9.56 -13.85 -13.80
CA ILE A 102 8.27 -13.48 -14.37
C ILE A 102 8.57 -12.30 -15.28
N GLU A 103 8.57 -12.55 -16.58
CA GLU A 103 8.71 -11.51 -17.58
C GLU A 103 7.67 -10.41 -17.29
N PRO A 104 8.04 -9.13 -17.25
CA PRO A 104 7.12 -8.05 -16.86
C PRO A 104 5.87 -7.97 -17.76
N ASN A 105 5.98 -8.49 -18.99
CA ASN A 105 4.89 -8.66 -19.94
C ASN A 105 3.83 -9.71 -19.56
N GLU A 106 4.17 -10.66 -18.68
CA GLU A 106 3.23 -11.69 -18.21
C GLU A 106 2.39 -11.23 -17.01
N VAL A 107 2.84 -10.21 -16.28
CA VAL A 107 2.11 -9.60 -15.17
C VAL A 107 0.88 -8.86 -15.72
N LYS A 108 -0.30 -9.07 -15.12
CA LYS A 108 -1.54 -8.37 -15.50
C LYS A 108 -2.04 -7.51 -14.35
N ILE A 109 -1.89 -6.20 -14.47
CA ILE A 109 -2.33 -5.22 -13.49
C ILE A 109 -3.71 -4.69 -13.91
N LEU A 110 -4.71 -4.85 -13.04
CA LEU A 110 -6.05 -4.29 -13.26
C LEU A 110 -6.11 -2.85 -12.77
N VAL A 111 -6.38 -1.91 -13.69
CA VAL A 111 -6.64 -0.51 -13.39
C VAL A 111 -8.14 -0.26 -13.43
N ILE A 112 -8.69 0.16 -12.29
CA ILE A 112 -10.12 0.46 -12.12
C ILE A 112 -10.32 1.97 -12.15
N MET A 113 -10.95 2.46 -13.21
CA MET A 113 -11.26 3.87 -13.40
C MET A 113 -12.58 4.25 -12.69
N PRO A 114 -12.82 5.55 -12.42
CA PRO A 114 -14.10 6.02 -11.90
C PRO A 114 -15.28 5.60 -12.78
N ASP A 115 -15.14 5.70 -14.11
CA ASP A 115 -16.04 5.03 -15.05
C ASP A 115 -15.54 3.60 -15.30
N LEU A 116 -16.28 2.62 -14.79
CA LEU A 116 -15.93 1.20 -14.92
C LEU A 116 -15.76 0.74 -16.37
N ARG A 117 -16.40 1.42 -17.33
CA ARG A 117 -16.30 1.11 -18.76
C ARG A 117 -14.93 1.47 -19.35
N GLU A 118 -14.20 2.36 -18.69
CA GLU A 118 -12.86 2.80 -19.07
C GLU A 118 -11.76 2.04 -18.32
N SER A 119 -12.12 1.03 -17.52
CA SER A 119 -11.13 0.19 -16.84
C SER A 119 -10.33 -0.65 -17.83
N TYR A 120 -9.09 -1.00 -17.47
CA TYR A 120 -8.17 -1.71 -18.36
C TYR A 120 -7.20 -2.62 -17.59
N LEU A 121 -6.64 -3.60 -18.28
CA LEU A 121 -5.50 -4.38 -17.85
C LEU A 121 -4.25 -3.82 -18.50
N THR A 122 -3.19 -3.67 -17.72
CA THR A 122 -1.87 -3.28 -18.21
C THR A 122 -0.81 -4.30 -17.82
N SER A 123 0.26 -4.42 -18.61
CA SER A 123 1.43 -5.23 -18.25
C SER A 123 2.25 -4.56 -17.13
N GLY A 124 3.16 -5.30 -16.51
CA GLY A 124 4.04 -4.78 -15.46
C GLY A 124 4.94 -3.63 -15.92
N ASP A 125 5.27 -3.60 -17.21
CA ASP A 125 6.01 -2.51 -17.87
C ASP A 125 5.12 -1.37 -18.38
N GLY A 126 3.80 -1.53 -18.35
CA GLY A 126 2.83 -0.53 -18.79
C GLY A 126 2.65 -0.40 -20.31
N GLU A 127 3.31 -1.22 -21.14
CA GLU A 127 3.26 -1.06 -22.61
C GLU A 127 1.98 -1.61 -23.23
N THR A 128 1.49 -2.75 -22.71
CA THR A 128 0.29 -3.39 -23.25
C THR A 128 -0.92 -2.94 -22.47
N VAL A 129 -1.90 -2.33 -23.15
CA VAL A 129 -3.17 -1.92 -22.54
C VAL A 129 -4.33 -2.62 -23.22
N THR A 130 -5.13 -3.36 -22.45
CA THR A 130 -6.32 -4.04 -22.95
C THR A 130 -7.57 -3.64 -22.16
N PRO A 131 -8.70 -3.28 -22.80
CA PRO A 131 -9.90 -2.88 -22.08
C PRO A 131 -10.43 -3.99 -21.15
N ALA A 132 -10.72 -3.64 -19.90
CA ALA A 132 -11.31 -4.52 -18.90
C ALA A 132 -12.78 -4.13 -18.70
N LYS A 133 -13.70 -5.01 -19.12
CA LYS A 133 -15.14 -4.77 -18.97
C LYS A 133 -15.59 -5.16 -17.56
N ILE A 134 -15.51 -4.22 -16.64
CA ILE A 134 -16.09 -4.37 -15.29
C ILE A 134 -17.53 -3.90 -15.32
N SER A 135 -18.46 -4.75 -14.90
CA SER A 135 -19.86 -4.39 -14.69
C SER A 135 -20.16 -4.14 -13.23
N ALA A 136 -21.12 -3.27 -12.96
CA ALA A 136 -21.67 -3.10 -11.63
C ALA A 136 -23.17 -2.78 -11.75
N PRO A 137 -24.00 -3.11 -10.75
CA PRO A 137 -25.41 -2.74 -10.73
C PRO A 137 -25.60 -1.22 -10.88
N ARG A 138 -24.63 -0.44 -10.37
CA ARG A 138 -24.57 1.03 -10.39
C ARG A 138 -23.11 1.48 -10.51
N TRP A 139 -22.89 2.71 -10.93
CA TRP A 139 -21.54 3.27 -11.15
C TRP A 139 -20.89 3.86 -9.88
N ASP A 140 -21.63 3.93 -8.78
CA ASP A 140 -21.27 4.70 -7.58
C ASP A 140 -20.32 3.96 -6.61
N PHE A 141 -19.87 2.75 -6.94
CA PHE A 141 -18.95 1.97 -6.10
C PHE A 141 -17.52 2.51 -6.06
N THR A 142 -17.06 3.18 -7.12
CA THR A 142 -15.67 3.64 -7.25
C THR A 142 -15.46 5.05 -6.66
N ALA A 143 -16.54 5.81 -6.44
CA ALA A 143 -16.48 7.18 -5.93
C ALA A 143 -15.96 7.22 -4.48
N TYR A 144 -14.83 7.89 -4.26
CA TYR A 144 -14.16 7.97 -2.95
C TYR A 144 -13.89 6.59 -2.32
N SER A 145 -13.68 5.58 -3.14
CA SER A 145 -13.44 4.21 -2.70
C SER A 145 -11.97 3.93 -2.44
N ARG A 146 -11.73 2.91 -1.63
CA ARG A 146 -10.44 2.27 -1.40
C ARG A 146 -10.56 0.79 -1.76
N PHE A 147 -9.43 0.18 -2.12
CA PHE A 147 -9.37 -1.20 -2.54
C PHE A 147 -8.47 -2.00 -1.61
N ALA A 148 -8.85 -3.24 -1.32
CA ALA A 148 -7.98 -4.19 -0.65
C ALA A 148 -8.22 -5.60 -1.19
N VAL A 149 -7.18 -6.43 -1.18
CA VAL A 149 -7.31 -7.85 -1.46
C VAL A 149 -7.45 -8.58 -0.13
N VAL A 150 -8.58 -9.27 0.07
CA VAL A 150 -8.89 -10.05 1.28
C VAL A 150 -9.18 -11.47 0.83
N GLU A 151 -8.44 -12.45 1.36
CA GLU A 151 -8.53 -13.86 0.95
C GLU A 151 -8.41 -14.09 -0.57
N GLY A 152 -7.50 -13.37 -1.22
CA GLY A 152 -7.32 -13.45 -2.68
C GLY A 152 -8.45 -12.83 -3.52
N LYS A 153 -9.39 -12.12 -2.88
CA LYS A 153 -10.51 -11.47 -3.55
C LYS A 153 -10.43 -9.95 -3.40
N LEU A 154 -10.60 -9.24 -4.50
CA LEU A 154 -10.63 -7.78 -4.50
C LEU A 154 -11.93 -7.27 -3.87
N HIS A 155 -11.78 -6.48 -2.82
CA HIS A 155 -12.85 -5.78 -2.13
C HIS A 155 -12.70 -4.27 -2.33
N VAL A 156 -13.85 -3.62 -2.48
CA VAL A 156 -14.01 -2.17 -2.64
C VAL A 156 -14.73 -1.65 -1.41
N PHE A 157 -14.12 -0.69 -0.72
CA PHE A 157 -14.64 -0.05 0.47
C PHE A 157 -14.86 1.43 0.19
N GLY A 158 -16.09 1.91 0.24
CA GLY A 158 -16.45 3.27 -0.13
C GLY A 158 -17.55 3.29 -1.18
N GLY A 159 -17.61 4.32 -1.99
CA GLY A 159 -18.73 4.54 -2.90
C GLY A 159 -19.83 5.38 -2.29
N TRP A 160 -20.61 6.02 -3.17
CA TRP A 160 -21.74 6.84 -2.79
C TRP A 160 -22.97 5.94 -2.60
N SER A 161 -23.68 6.08 -1.48
CA SER A 161 -24.98 5.42 -1.28
C SER A 161 -26.10 6.43 -1.54
N ASP A 162 -27.01 6.08 -2.45
CA ASP A 162 -28.25 6.83 -2.69
C ASP A 162 -29.34 6.48 -1.67
N ASN A 163 -29.07 5.58 -0.73
CA ASN A 163 -29.98 5.26 0.36
C ASN A 163 -30.28 6.55 1.12
N LYS A 164 -31.49 7.09 0.89
CA LYS A 164 -32.13 8.16 1.66
C LYS A 164 -32.44 7.69 3.10
N LYS A 165 -31.48 7.10 3.81
CA LYS A 165 -31.48 7.08 5.27
C LYS A 165 -30.94 8.42 5.75
N VAL A 166 -31.75 9.43 5.46
CA VAL A 166 -31.87 10.63 6.27
C VAL A 166 -31.95 10.17 7.73
N LEU A 167 -31.19 10.82 8.61
CA LEU A 167 -31.15 10.62 10.07
C LEU A 167 -30.27 9.49 10.62
N ILE A 168 -28.95 9.53 10.38
CA ILE A 168 -28.04 9.49 11.54
C ILE A 168 -27.31 10.83 11.56
N GLN A 169 -27.61 11.54 12.62
CA GLN A 169 -27.63 12.98 12.74
C GLN A 169 -26.28 13.43 13.33
N PHE A 170 -25.63 14.39 12.65
CA PHE A 170 -24.48 15.20 13.07
C PHE A 170 -23.08 14.51 13.13
N PHE A 171 -22.18 15.02 12.27
CA PHE A 171 -20.71 14.83 12.19
C PHE A 171 -20.18 13.51 11.59
N PHE A 172 -20.09 13.43 10.25
CA PHE A 172 -19.56 12.32 9.42
C PHE A 172 -20.53 11.14 9.13
N ASN A 173 -21.57 11.37 8.32
CA ASN A 173 -22.46 10.31 7.83
C ASN A 173 -22.28 10.06 6.32
N PHE A 174 -21.14 9.50 5.94
CA PHE A 174 -20.98 8.85 4.64
C PHE A 174 -21.35 7.38 4.82
N ILE A 175 -22.48 6.95 4.25
CA ILE A 175 -22.78 5.52 4.16
C ILE A 175 -21.87 4.96 3.06
N PHE A 176 -20.74 4.40 3.47
CA PHE A 176 -19.80 3.75 2.57
C PHE A 176 -20.36 2.38 2.17
N LYS A 177 -20.37 2.06 0.87
CA LYS A 177 -20.70 0.72 0.38
C LYS A 177 -19.50 -0.20 0.57
N ILE A 178 -19.78 -1.49 0.59
CA ILE A 178 -18.73 -2.50 0.49
C ILE A 178 -19.13 -3.40 -0.67
N ALA A 179 -18.23 -3.63 -1.60
CA ALA A 179 -18.45 -4.50 -2.72
C ALA A 179 -17.28 -5.45 -2.90
N ARG A 180 -17.54 -6.57 -3.56
CA ARG A 180 -16.53 -7.55 -3.95
C ARG A 180 -16.57 -7.74 -5.45
N LEU A 181 -15.39 -7.84 -6.06
CA LEU A 181 -15.29 -8.20 -7.46
C LEU A 181 -15.44 -9.72 -7.61
N GLU A 182 -16.54 -10.14 -8.25
CA GLU A 182 -16.81 -11.54 -8.58
C GLU A 182 -16.73 -11.72 -10.09
N GLY A 183 -15.67 -12.38 -10.56
CA GLY A 183 -15.36 -12.45 -11.98
C GLY A 183 -15.10 -11.04 -12.54
N CYS A 184 -16.07 -10.51 -13.29
CA CYS A 184 -16.03 -9.17 -13.86
C CYS A 184 -17.13 -8.24 -13.31
N THR A 185 -17.82 -8.62 -12.23
CA THR A 185 -18.93 -7.84 -11.67
C THR A 185 -18.68 -7.43 -10.23
N LEU A 186 -18.88 -6.14 -9.91
CA LEU A 186 -18.91 -5.67 -8.54
C LEU A 186 -20.26 -6.02 -7.90
N VAL A 187 -20.22 -6.84 -6.86
CA VAL A 187 -21.39 -7.27 -6.08
C VAL A 187 -21.36 -6.55 -4.74
N GLU A 188 -22.41 -5.78 -4.44
CA GLU A 188 -22.57 -5.11 -3.15
C GLU A 188 -22.76 -6.15 -2.03
N LEU A 189 -22.02 -5.98 -0.94
CA LEU A 189 -22.09 -6.80 0.26
C LEU A 189 -22.74 -6.01 1.39
N SER A 190 -23.52 -6.70 2.23
CA SER A 190 -24.00 -6.13 3.49
C SER A 190 -22.94 -6.29 4.58
N ALA A 191 -22.90 -5.36 5.54
CA ALA A 191 -21.97 -5.43 6.69
C ALA A 191 -22.05 -6.77 7.45
N SER A 192 -23.23 -7.39 7.51
CA SER A 192 -23.45 -8.71 8.11
C SER A 192 -22.76 -9.88 7.39
N GLN A 193 -22.46 -9.74 6.09
CA GLN A 193 -21.75 -10.76 5.31
C GLN A 193 -20.23 -10.71 5.51
N ILE A 194 -19.73 -9.57 6.00
CA ILE A 194 -18.30 -9.33 6.23
C ILE A 194 -17.89 -9.85 7.61
N LEU A 195 -18.73 -9.66 8.63
CA LEU A 195 -18.52 -10.22 9.99
C LEU A 195 -18.49 -11.76 10.04
N ARG A 196 -18.78 -12.45 8.94
CA ARG A 196 -18.67 -13.92 8.83
C ARG A 196 -17.42 -14.39 8.09
N GLN A 197 -16.63 -13.45 7.56
CA GLN A 197 -15.40 -13.70 6.79
C GLN A 197 -14.15 -13.15 7.52
N LEU A 198 -14.33 -12.63 8.73
CA LEU A 198 -13.28 -12.29 9.70
C LEU A 198 -13.43 -13.26 10.88
#